data_AF-A0A239LRV7-F1
#
_entry.id   AF-A0A239LRV7-F1
#
_cell.length_a   1.000
_cell.length_b   1.000
_cell.length_c   1.000
_cell.angle_alpha   90.00
_cell.angle_beta   90.00
_cell.angle_gamma   90.00
#
_symmetry.space_group_name_H-M   'P 1'
#
loop_
_entity.id
_entity.type
_entity.pdbx_description
1 polymer ?
#
loop_
_entity_poly.entity_id
_entity_poly.type
_entity_poly.pdbx_seq_one_letter_code
_entity_poly.pdbx_strand_id
1 'polypeptide(L)'
;MRYHFMLDGLTQEQRDTLLSIEAAMPDGRSRLALFNLKALDVFTNRDPEKAKEFVSGKLGAFHMAALEALTAATGPDLLNLYTAVKNIPVTLKARPQQ
;
A
#
# COMPACT_ATOMS: atom_id res chain seq x y z
N MET A 1 7.56 -11.67 4.08
CA MET A 1 8.30 -10.40 4.13
C MET A 1 7.61 -9.47 5.11
N ARG A 2 8.32 -8.93 6.11
CA ARG A 2 7.77 -7.99 7.10
C ARG A 2 8.53 -6.67 6.92
N TYR A 3 7.81 -5.57 6.77
CA TYR A 3 8.37 -4.23 6.67
C TYR A 3 7.46 -3.26 7.41
N HIS A 4 8.01 -2.09 7.72
CA HIS A 4 7.29 -1.00 8.33
C HIS A 4 7.46 0.30 7.53
N PHE A 5 6.44 1.15 7.48
CA PHE A 5 6.56 2.51 6.95
C PHE A 5 7.41 3.38 7.87
N MET A 6 8.29 4.19 7.30
CA MET A 6 8.95 5.27 8.02
C MET A 6 7.95 6.41 8.20
N LEU A 7 7.77 6.84 9.45
CA LEU A 7 6.78 7.85 9.82
C LEU A 7 7.40 9.25 10.03
N ASP A 8 8.73 9.33 9.96
CA ASP A 8 9.50 10.56 10.15
C ASP A 8 9.12 11.62 9.11
N GLY A 9 8.89 12.84 9.58
CA GLY A 9 8.53 13.98 8.72
C GLY A 9 7.10 13.97 8.16
N LEU A 10 6.29 12.96 8.48
CA LEU A 10 4.87 12.90 8.06
C LEU A 10 3.95 13.67 9.01
N THR A 11 2.81 14.14 8.50
CA THR A 11 1.73 14.71 9.31
C THR A 11 1.06 13.61 10.15
N GLN A 12 0.38 13.99 11.24
CA GLN A 12 -0.32 13.03 12.10
C GLN A 12 -1.32 12.17 11.31
N GLU A 13 -2.14 12.80 10.46
CA GLU A 13 -3.11 12.11 9.59
C GLU A 13 -2.45 11.08 8.66
N GLN A 14 -1.29 11.41 8.07
CA GLN A 14 -0.53 10.49 7.24
C GLN A 14 0.00 9.31 8.05
N ARG A 15 0.49 9.56 9.27
CA ARG A 15 0.96 8.50 10.17
C ARG A 15 -0.15 7.55 10.55
N ASP A 16 -1.31 8.07 10.97
CA ASP A 16 -2.47 7.27 11.34
C ASP A 16 -2.97 6.42 10.17
N THR A 17 -2.98 6.98 8.96
CA THR A 17 -3.33 6.26 7.74
C THR A 17 -2.37 5.09 7.48
N LEU A 18 -1.05 5.35 7.52
CA LEU A 18 -0.04 4.32 7.28
C LEU A 18 -0.03 3.24 8.37
N LEU A 19 -0.24 3.61 9.63
CA LEU A 19 -0.40 2.69 10.74
C LEU A 19 -1.62 1.78 10.57
N SER A 20 -2.73 2.36 10.13
CA SER A 20 -3.97 1.61 9.83
C SER A 20 -3.75 0.63 8.69
N ILE A 21 -3.02 1.04 7.64
CA ILE A 21 -2.63 0.16 6.53
C ILE A 21 -1.70 -0.96 7.02
N GLU A 22 -0.72 -0.66 7.88
CA GLU A 22 0.16 -1.67 8.48
C GLU A 22 -0.59 -2.71 9.31
N ALA A 23 -1.54 -2.25 10.12
CA ALA A 23 -2.38 -3.11 10.95
C ALA A 23 -3.31 -3.99 10.09
N ALA A 24 -3.81 -3.45 8.97
CA ALA A 24 -4.70 -4.15 8.05
C ALA A 24 -3.98 -5.12 7.09
N MET A 25 -2.65 -5.27 7.19
CA MET A 25 -1.89 -6.28 6.47
C MET A 25 -1.64 -7.52 7.36
N PRO A 26 -2.56 -8.50 7.42
CA PRO A 26 -2.42 -9.64 8.34
C PRO A 26 -1.24 -10.53 7.96
N ASP A 27 -1.04 -10.81 6.67
CA ASP A 27 -0.11 -11.83 6.19
C ASP A 27 1.00 -11.27 5.28
N GLY A 28 1.91 -12.14 4.87
CA GLY A 28 3.01 -11.78 3.98
C GLY A 28 2.59 -11.45 2.55
N ARG A 29 1.39 -11.88 2.11
CA ARG A 29 0.86 -11.65 0.77
C ARG A 29 0.34 -10.23 0.64
N SER A 30 -0.44 -9.72 1.60
CA SER A 30 -0.90 -8.32 1.57
C SER A 30 0.28 -7.34 1.60
N ARG A 31 1.31 -7.65 2.40
CA ARG A 31 2.57 -6.90 2.43
C ARG A 31 3.29 -6.91 1.08
N LEU A 32 3.46 -8.08 0.48
CA LEU A 32 4.11 -8.20 -0.82
C LEU A 32 3.31 -7.49 -1.92
N ALA A 33 1.98 -7.61 -1.90
CA ALA A 33 1.10 -6.94 -2.85
C ALA A 33 1.23 -5.42 -2.76
N LEU A 34 1.25 -4.85 -1.55
CA LEU A 34 1.41 -3.42 -1.33
C LEU A 34 2.82 -2.93 -1.68
N PHE A 35 3.86 -3.71 -1.38
CA PHE A 35 5.23 -3.43 -1.78
C PHE A 35 5.37 -3.39 -3.31
N ASN A 36 4.78 -4.37 -4.00
CA ASN A 36 4.77 -4.40 -5.46
C ASN A 36 3.95 -3.25 -6.04
N LEU A 37 2.78 -2.93 -5.45
CA LEU A 37 1.97 -1.76 -5.84
C LEU A 37 2.76 -0.46 -5.77
N LYS A 38 3.50 -0.24 -4.68
CA LYS A 38 4.39 0.92 -4.51
C LYS A 38 5.47 1.00 -5.59
N ALA A 39 5.98 -0.14 -6.04
CA ALA A 39 7.00 -0.22 -7.09
C ALA A 39 6.43 0.05 -8.49
N LEU A 40 5.12 -0.04 -8.69
CA LEU A 40 4.48 0.29 -9.97
C LEU A 40 4.45 1.80 -10.21
N ASP A 41 4.55 2.20 -11.47
CA ASP A 41 4.39 3.59 -11.88
C ASP A 41 2.99 3.86 -12.45
N VAL A 42 2.00 3.80 -11.54
CA VAL A 42 0.57 3.89 -11.87
C VAL A 42 0.21 5.27 -12.47
N PHE A 43 1.04 6.29 -12.25
CA PHE A 43 0.81 7.67 -12.71
C PHE A 43 0.92 7.91 -14.21
N THR A 44 1.28 6.91 -15.01
CA THR A 44 1.18 7.01 -16.46
C THR A 44 -0.26 6.99 -16.98
N ASN A 45 -1.25 6.56 -16.17
CA ASN A 45 -2.68 6.58 -16.51
C ASN A 45 -3.50 7.17 -15.34
N ARG A 46 -4.03 8.39 -15.50
CA ARG A 46 -4.75 9.12 -14.44
C ARG A 46 -6.21 8.68 -14.23
N ASP A 47 -6.76 7.85 -15.12
CA ASP A 47 -8.12 7.33 -14.99
C ASP A 47 -8.16 6.19 -13.94
N PRO A 48 -8.99 6.26 -12.89
CA PRO A 48 -9.07 5.24 -11.84
C PRO A 48 -9.35 3.83 -12.37
N GLU A 49 -10.20 3.71 -13.39
CA GLU A 49 -10.51 2.44 -14.04
C GLU A 49 -9.29 1.87 -14.76
N LYS A 50 -8.60 2.69 -15.57
CA LYS A 50 -7.37 2.28 -16.28
C LYS A 50 -6.23 1.98 -15.32
N ALA A 51 -6.12 2.73 -14.22
CA ALA A 51 -5.15 2.49 -13.16
C ALA A 51 -5.41 1.13 -12.51
N LYS A 52 -6.67 0.80 -12.20
CA LYS A 52 -7.06 -0.52 -11.67
C LYS A 52 -6.74 -1.63 -12.66
N GLU A 53 -7.07 -1.47 -13.94
CA GLU A 53 -6.74 -2.45 -14.99
C GLU A 53 -5.23 -2.63 -15.14
N PHE A 54 -4.45 -1.53 -15.11
CA PHE A 54 -2.99 -1.58 -15.19
C PHE A 54 -2.39 -2.33 -14.00
N VAL A 55 -2.80 -1.98 -12.79
CA VAL A 55 -2.35 -2.66 -11.56
C VAL A 55 -2.75 -4.13 -11.60
N SER A 56 -3.96 -4.45 -12.05
CA SER A 56 -4.45 -5.82 -12.20
C SER A 56 -3.62 -6.61 -13.20
N GLY A 57 -3.30 -6.03 -14.36
CA GLY A 57 -2.46 -6.65 -15.38
C GLY A 57 -1.01 -6.86 -14.95
N LYS A 58 -0.48 -6.01 -14.05
CA LYS A 58 0.91 -6.11 -13.56
C LYS A 58 1.07 -7.04 -12.37
N LEU A 59 0.17 -6.96 -11.39
CA LEU A 59 0.26 -7.72 -10.14
C LEU A 59 -0.44 -9.09 -10.24
N GLY A 60 -1.37 -9.23 -11.19
CA GLY A 60 -2.21 -10.41 -11.36
C GLY A 60 -3.31 -10.53 -10.30
N ALA A 61 -4.28 -11.40 -10.57
CA ALA A 61 -5.44 -11.62 -9.70
C ALA A 61 -5.06 -12.00 -8.25
N PHE A 62 -3.94 -12.71 -8.08
CA PHE A 62 -3.48 -13.14 -6.76
C PHE A 62 -3.10 -11.96 -5.85
N HIS A 63 -2.39 -10.96 -6.34
CA HIS A 63 -2.04 -9.79 -5.53
C HIS A 63 -3.19 -8.77 -5.50
N MET A 64 -3.98 -8.67 -6.57
CA MET A 64 -5.18 -7.83 -6.60
C MET A 64 -6.18 -8.20 -5.50
N ALA A 65 -6.49 -9.48 -5.31
CA ALA A 65 -7.41 -9.90 -4.26
C ALA A 65 -6.93 -9.48 -2.85
N ALA A 66 -5.61 -9.47 -2.63
CA ALA A 66 -5.04 -9.00 -1.36
C ALA A 66 -5.13 -7.48 -1.20
N LEU A 67 -4.93 -6.72 -2.29
CA LEU A 67 -5.11 -5.27 -2.30
C LEU A 67 -6.58 -4.87 -2.12
N GLU A 68 -7.51 -5.57 -2.76
CA GLU A 68 -8.94 -5.32 -2.61
C GLU A 68 -9.41 -5.57 -1.17
N ALA A 69 -8.95 -6.67 -0.55
CA ALA A 69 -9.18 -6.92 0.86
C ALA A 69 -8.58 -5.82 1.77
N LEU A 70 -7.39 -5.32 1.42
CA LEU A 70 -6.74 -4.23 2.16
C LEU A 70 -7.52 -2.91 2.03
N THR A 71 -7.96 -2.54 0.83
CA THR A 71 -8.78 -1.34 0.59
C THR A 71 -10.13 -1.44 1.31
N ALA A 72 -10.75 -2.62 1.34
CA ALA A 72 -11.99 -2.85 2.08
C ALA A 72 -11.80 -2.72 3.61
N ALA A 73 -10.64 -3.13 4.13
CA ALA A 73 -10.33 -3.05 5.56
C ALA A 73 -9.90 -1.64 6.02
N THR A 74 -9.29 -0.86 5.14
CA THR A 74 -8.70 0.46 5.49
C THR A 74 -9.60 1.63 5.10
N GLY A 75 -10.50 1.46 4.12
CA GLY A 75 -11.39 2.50 3.61
C GLY A 75 -10.99 3.17 2.29
N PRO A 76 -9.72 3.55 2.02
CA PRO A 76 -9.35 4.22 0.78
C PRO A 76 -9.45 3.28 -0.42
N ASP A 77 -9.82 3.84 -1.57
CA ASP A 77 -9.71 3.16 -2.86
C ASP A 77 -8.24 2.90 -3.24
N LEU A 78 -8.04 2.03 -4.24
CA LEU A 78 -6.73 1.57 -4.67
C LEU A 78 -5.77 2.72 -5.07
N LEU A 79 -6.30 3.81 -5.64
CA LEU A 79 -5.50 4.94 -6.07
C LEU A 79 -5.06 5.80 -4.89
N ASN A 80 -5.96 6.01 -3.92
CA ASN A 80 -5.63 6.66 -2.66
C ASN A 80 -4.64 5.83 -1.84
N LEU A 81 -4.81 4.50 -1.78
CA LEU A 81 -3.85 3.59 -1.17
C LEU A 81 -2.46 3.70 -1.83
N TYR A 82 -2.41 3.72 -3.17
CA TYR A 82 -1.16 3.88 -3.91
C TYR A 82 -0.49 5.23 -3.63
N THR A 83 -1.25 6.33 -3.68
CA THR A 83 -0.75 7.68 -3.40
C THR A 83 -0.22 7.79 -1.96
N ALA A 84 -0.90 7.17 -1.01
CA ALA A 84 -0.48 7.14 0.39
C ALA A 84 0.86 6.42 0.59
N VAL A 85 1.20 5.41 -0.21
CA VAL A 85 2.42 4.59 -0.01
C VAL A 85 3.55 4.85 -1.01
N LYS A 86 3.29 5.41 -2.20
CA LYS A 86 4.25 5.53 -3.32
C LYS A 86 5.58 6.17 -2.91
N ASN A 87 5.55 7.23 -2.11
CA ASN A 87 6.74 7.98 -1.69
C ASN A 87 7.16 7.71 -0.24
N ILE A 88 6.52 6.76 0.44
CA ILE A 88 6.83 6.46 1.83
C ILE A 88 7.95 5.42 1.90
N PRO A 89 9.10 5.75 2.51
CA PRO A 89 10.17 4.78 2.68
C PRO A 89 9.72 3.65 3.62
N VAL A 90 10.23 2.45 3.38
CA VAL A 90 9.96 1.28 4.22
C VAL A 90 11.24 0.75 4.84
N THR A 91 11.16 0.27 6.08
CA THR A 91 12.24 -0.41 6.79
C THR A 91 11.91 -1.88 6.95
N LEU A 92 12.90 -2.75 6.71
CA LEU A 92 12.79 -4.20 6.93
C LEU A 92 13.08 -4.59 8.39
N LYS A 93 13.52 -3.63 9.22
CA LYS A 93 13.74 -3.84 10.65
C LYS A 93 12.44 -3.60 11.40
N ALA A 94 12.26 -4.30 12.52
CA ALA A 94 11.17 -4.01 13.44
C ALA A 94 11.23 -2.53 13.86
N ARG A 95 10.09 -1.83 13.88
CA ARG A 95 10.03 -0.47 14.43
C ARG A 95 10.42 -0.55 15.91
N PRO A 96 11.41 0.22 16.39
CA PRO A 96 11.68 0.28 17.83
C PRO A 96 10.39 0.73 18.51
N GLN A 97 9.99 0.03 19.58
CA GLN A 97 8.86 0.45 20.42
C GLN A 97 9.17 1.87 20.89
N GLN A 98 8.41 2.85 20.40
CA GLN A 98 8.38 4.18 20.97
C GLN A 98 7.35 4.22 22.09
#